data_AF-A0A8H4B2I5-F1
#
_entry.id   AF-A0A8H4B2I5-F1
#
_cell.length_a   1.000
_cell.length_b   1.000
_cell.length_c   1.000
_cell.angle_alpha   90.00
_cell.angle_beta   90.00
_cell.angle_gamma   90.00
#
_symmetry.space_group_name_H-M   'P 1'
#
loop_
_entity.id
_entity.type
_entity.pdbx_description
1 polymer ?
#
loop_
_entity_poly.entity_id
_entity_poly.type
_entity_poly.pdbx_seq_one_letter_code
_entity_poly.pdbx_strand_id
1 'polypeptide(L)'
;MSVTWPNQEDYKNNDRITRIAHGSGMFVTWCILFPLSIFVVRYYKHHPLHLKAHRFLQITGSISITSFGTLAMSTYILKATQHYWVALTVFSLSFAIMGTGLLITWGQKALVSVNKGYPRFIKRFHQFSGVTLVLLSW
;
A
#
# COMPACT_ATOMS: atom_id res chain seq x y z
N MET A 1 -11.08 -5.89 -41.29
CA MET A 1 -11.23 -6.49 -39.94
C MET A 1 -12.43 -5.86 -39.27
N SER A 2 -13.48 -6.63 -38.96
CA SER A 2 -14.62 -6.15 -38.18
C SER A 2 -14.24 -6.15 -36.69
N VAL A 3 -14.42 -5.03 -36.00
CA VAL A 3 -14.28 -4.95 -34.54
C VAL A 3 -15.54 -5.56 -33.93
N THR A 4 -15.42 -6.75 -33.33
CA THR A 4 -16.49 -7.34 -32.53
C THR A 4 -16.46 -6.71 -31.13
N TRP A 5 -17.47 -5.90 -30.83
CA TRP A 5 -17.67 -5.35 -29.49
C TRP A 5 -18.14 -6.44 -28.53
N PRO A 6 -17.70 -6.42 -27.25
CA PRO A 6 -18.19 -7.35 -26.23
C PRO A 6 -19.70 -7.19 -26.05
N ASN A 7 -20.40 -8.29 -25.76
CA ASN A 7 -21.83 -8.21 -25.45
C ASN A 7 -22.05 -7.75 -23.99
N GLN A 8 -23.30 -7.45 -23.61
CA GLN A 8 -23.63 -6.94 -22.28
C GLN A 8 -23.30 -7.93 -21.14
N GLU A 9 -23.35 -9.25 -21.40
CA GLU A 9 -22.98 -10.28 -20.43
C GLU A 9 -21.47 -10.28 -20.16
N ASP A 10 -20.65 -10.09 -21.20
CA ASP A 10 -19.20 -9.96 -21.09
C ASP A 10 -18.82 -8.78 -20.19
N TYR A 11 -19.49 -7.63 -20.35
CA TYR A 11 -19.27 -6.47 -19.48
C TYR A 11 -19.63 -6.75 -18.03
N LYS A 12 -20.76 -7.43 -17.76
CA LYS A 12 -21.18 -7.80 -16.40
C LYS A 12 -20.20 -8.78 -15.76
N ASN A 13 -19.73 -9.77 -16.51
CA ASN A 13 -18.78 -10.76 -16.02
C ASN A 13 -17.42 -10.11 -15.71
N ASN A 14 -16.93 -9.24 -16.60
CA ASN A 14 -15.68 -8.51 -16.39
C ASN A 14 -15.75 -7.58 -15.17
N ASP A 15 -16.87 -6.87 -14.96
CA ASP A 15 -17.07 -6.07 -13.74
C ASP A 15 -17.02 -6.93 -12.46
N ARG A 16 -17.71 -8.08 -12.49
CA ARG A 16 -17.71 -9.03 -11.35
C ARG A 16 -16.29 -9.52 -11.03
N ILE A 17 -15.55 -9.94 -12.04
CA ILE A 17 -14.17 -10.43 -11.89
C ILE A 17 -13.29 -9.31 -11.32
N THR A 18 -13.38 -8.10 -11.88
CA THR A 18 -12.63 -6.94 -11.39
C THR A 18 -12.92 -6.64 -9.93
N ARG A 19 -14.20 -6.66 -9.51
CA ARG A 19 -14.59 -6.42 -8.11
C ARG A 19 -14.01 -7.48 -7.16
N ILE A 20 -14.06 -8.75 -7.54
CA ILE A 20 -13.50 -9.85 -6.74
C ILE A 20 -11.98 -9.75 -6.66
N ALA A 21 -11.31 -9.50 -7.79
CA ALA A 21 -9.87 -9.34 -7.85
C ALA A 21 -9.41 -8.12 -7.02
N HIS A 22 -10.07 -6.98 -7.17
CA HIS A 22 -9.80 -5.80 -6.36
C HIS A 22 -9.98 -6.08 -4.87
N GLY A 23 -11.14 -6.59 -4.47
CA GLY A 23 -11.44 -6.85 -3.06
C GLY A 23 -10.46 -7.84 -2.43
N SER A 24 -10.15 -8.94 -3.10
CA SER A 24 -9.18 -9.94 -2.61
C SER A 24 -7.76 -9.39 -2.52
N GLY A 25 -7.29 -8.68 -3.54
CA GLY A 25 -5.97 -8.05 -3.55
C GLY A 25 -5.81 -7.00 -2.45
N MET A 26 -6.83 -6.17 -2.26
CA MET A 26 -6.86 -5.19 -1.16
C MET A 26 -6.88 -5.90 0.19
N PHE A 27 -7.70 -6.92 0.38
CA PHE A 27 -7.75 -7.68 1.63
C PHE A 27 -6.39 -8.28 1.99
N VAL A 28 -5.74 -9.01 1.07
CA VAL A 28 -4.41 -9.60 1.31
C VAL A 28 -3.39 -8.51 1.65
N THR A 29 -3.45 -7.36 0.99
CA THR A 29 -2.47 -6.31 1.22
C THR A 29 -2.65 -5.62 2.57
N TRP A 30 -3.87 -5.18 2.87
CA TRP A 30 -4.19 -4.40 4.06
C TRP A 30 -4.30 -5.24 5.32
N CYS A 31 -4.75 -6.50 5.21
CA CYS A 31 -4.96 -7.38 6.36
C CYS A 31 -3.78 -8.32 6.63
N ILE A 32 -2.95 -8.63 5.62
CA ILE A 32 -1.85 -9.59 5.76
C ILE A 32 -0.50 -8.92 5.55
N LEU A 33 -0.22 -8.38 4.37
CA LEU A 33 1.12 -7.90 4.02
C LEU A 33 1.59 -6.73 4.91
N PHE A 34 0.79 -5.67 5.03
CA PHE A 34 1.17 -4.50 5.82
C PHE A 34 1.19 -4.77 7.34
N PRO A 35 0.21 -5.46 7.94
CA PRO A 35 0.28 -5.85 9.35
C PRO A 35 1.47 -6.77 9.64
N LEU A 36 1.75 -7.76 8.79
CA LEU A 36 2.92 -8.62 8.93
C LEU A 36 4.22 -7.81 8.82
N SER A 37 4.27 -6.84 7.91
CA SER A 37 5.41 -5.93 7.77
C SER A 37 5.68 -5.13 9.05
N ILE A 38 4.62 -4.62 9.70
CA ILE A 38 4.71 -3.92 10.99
C ILE A 38 5.14 -4.89 12.11
N PHE A 39 4.59 -6.11 12.11
CA PHE A 39 4.97 -7.14 13.07
C PHE A 39 6.46 -7.45 12.98
N VAL A 40 7.01 -7.64 11.79
CA VAL A 40 8.43 -7.94 11.56
C VAL A 40 9.33 -6.85 12.14
N VAL A 41 9.03 -5.57 11.88
CA VAL A 41 9.88 -4.47 12.36
C VAL A 41 9.76 -4.25 13.88
N ARG A 42 8.66 -4.69 14.50
CA ARG A 42 8.41 -4.49 15.94
C ARG A 42 8.91 -5.65 16.81
N TYR A 43 8.68 -6.89 16.37
CA TYR A 43 8.94 -8.09 17.17
C TYR A 43 10.15 -8.90 16.68
N TYR A 44 10.53 -8.78 15.41
CA TYR A 44 11.68 -9.50 14.83
C TYR A 44 12.97 -8.65 14.74
N LYS A 45 13.07 -7.57 15.52
CA LYS A 45 14.19 -6.60 15.53
C LYS A 45 15.59 -7.21 15.74
N HIS A 46 15.66 -8.39 16.37
CA HIS A 46 16.91 -9.09 16.65
C HIS A 46 17.54 -9.71 15.40
N HIS A 47 16.74 -9.93 14.35
CA HIS A 47 17.23 -10.51 13.11
C HIS A 47 17.84 -9.43 12.21
N PRO A 48 19.06 -9.60 11.68
CA PRO A 48 19.73 -8.55 10.89
C PRO A 48 18.97 -8.16 9.61
N LEU A 49 18.11 -9.05 9.09
CA LEU A 49 17.33 -8.81 7.88
C LEU A 49 15.92 -8.22 8.12
N HIS A 50 15.52 -7.91 9.36
CA HIS A 50 14.15 -7.46 9.65
C HIS A 50 13.75 -6.20 8.87
N LEU A 51 14.64 -5.21 8.72
CA LEU A 51 14.38 -4.02 7.90
C LEU A 51 14.29 -4.33 6.41
N LYS A 52 15.08 -5.31 5.92
CA LYS A 52 15.02 -5.76 4.53
C LYS A 52 13.68 -6.46 4.26
N ALA A 53 13.22 -7.30 5.18
CA ALA A 53 11.93 -7.99 5.09
C ALA A 53 10.76 -7.00 5.17
N HIS A 54 10.79 -6.04 6.11
CA HIS A 54 9.79 -4.96 6.19
C HIS A 54 9.70 -4.21 4.86
N ARG A 55 10.83 -3.74 4.32
CA ARG A 55 10.86 -3.02 3.04
C ARG A 55 10.31 -3.87 1.90
N PHE A 56 10.67 -5.15 1.83
CA PHE A 56 10.16 -6.06 0.80
C PHE A 56 8.64 -6.19 0.87
N LEU A 57 8.09 -6.47 2.06
CA LEU A 57 6.64 -6.58 2.28
C LEU A 57 5.91 -5.27 1.94
N GLN A 58 6.48 -4.11 2.31
CA GLN A 58 5.90 -2.81 1.95
C GLN A 58 5.90 -2.60 0.44
N ILE A 59 7.00 -2.90 -0.27
CA ILE A 59 7.08 -2.71 -1.73
C ILE A 59 6.11 -3.65 -2.44
N THR A 60 6.06 -4.93 -2.06
CA THR A 60 5.10 -5.89 -2.62
C THR A 60 3.66 -5.45 -2.38
N GLY A 61 3.33 -4.98 -1.16
CA GLY A 61 2.02 -4.43 -0.89
C GLY A 61 1.72 -3.15 -1.69
N SER A 62 2.69 -2.25 -1.87
CA SER A 62 2.54 -1.05 -2.70
C SER A 62 2.29 -1.38 -4.18
N ILE A 63 2.94 -2.41 -4.72
CA ILE A 63 2.66 -2.91 -6.07
C ILE A 63 1.22 -3.44 -6.12
N SER A 64 0.83 -4.24 -5.14
CA SER A 64 -0.53 -4.79 -5.04
C SER A 64 -1.61 -3.71 -5.00
N ILE A 65 -1.53 -2.71 -4.11
CA ILE A 65 -2.53 -1.62 -4.06
C ILE A 65 -2.57 -0.83 -5.38
N THR A 66 -1.45 -0.70 -6.10
CA THR A 66 -1.39 -0.02 -7.39
C THR A 66 -2.10 -0.84 -8.46
N SER A 67 -1.78 -2.12 -8.57
CA SER A 67 -2.39 -3.01 -9.57
C SER A 67 -3.90 -3.16 -9.34
N PHE A 68 -4.31 -3.53 -8.13
CA PHE A 68 -5.72 -3.76 -7.81
C PHE A 68 -6.51 -2.45 -7.69
N GLY A 69 -5.89 -1.35 -7.27
CA GLY A 69 -6.50 -0.03 -7.27
C GLY A 69 -6.77 0.47 -8.68
N THR A 70 -5.78 0.36 -9.56
CA THR A 70 -5.94 0.70 -10.99
C THR A 70 -7.00 -0.17 -11.65
N LEU A 71 -7.03 -1.46 -11.32
CA LEU A 71 -8.07 -2.37 -11.82
C LEU A 71 -9.48 -1.89 -11.43
N ALA A 72 -9.70 -1.47 -10.18
CA ALA A 72 -10.99 -0.89 -9.78
C ALA A 72 -11.27 0.47 -10.42
N MET A 73 -10.26 1.32 -10.65
CA MET A 73 -10.45 2.60 -11.34
C MET A 73 -10.79 2.43 -12.83
N SER A 74 -10.46 1.29 -13.42
CA SER A 74 -10.79 0.97 -14.81
C SER A 74 -12.29 0.70 -15.03
N THR A 75 -13.07 0.46 -13.95
CA THR A 75 -14.53 0.30 -14.05
C THR A 75 -15.25 1.63 -13.82
N TYR A 76 -16.15 1.98 -14.74
CA TYR A 76 -16.72 3.33 -14.89
C TYR A 76 -17.62 3.78 -13.73
N ILE A 77 -18.11 2.85 -12.91
CA ILE A 77 -19.20 3.08 -11.93
C ILE A 77 -18.68 3.62 -10.57
N LEU A 78 -17.37 3.57 -10.29
CA LEU A 78 -16.85 3.81 -8.94
C LEU A 78 -16.53 5.27 -8.56
N LYS A 79 -16.49 6.21 -9.52
CA LYS A 79 -15.93 7.56 -9.29
C LYS A 79 -16.76 8.50 -8.39
N ALA A 80 -17.97 8.12 -7.98
CA ALA A 80 -18.86 8.96 -7.17
C ALA A 80 -19.10 8.45 -5.73
N THR A 81 -18.39 7.41 -5.30
CA THR A 81 -18.59 6.84 -3.96
C THR A 81 -17.65 7.49 -2.93
N GLN A 82 -18.07 7.58 -1.66
CA GLN A 82 -17.18 8.02 -0.57
C GLN A 82 -15.95 7.12 -0.44
N HIS A 83 -16.12 5.81 -0.69
CA HIS A 83 -15.04 4.84 -0.71
C HIS A 83 -13.93 5.24 -1.69
N TYR A 84 -14.26 5.73 -2.88
CA TYR A 84 -13.27 6.16 -3.86
C TYR A 84 -12.37 7.28 -3.33
N TRP A 85 -12.94 8.31 -2.70
CA TRP A 85 -12.17 9.45 -2.18
C TRP A 85 -11.30 9.09 -0.98
N VAL A 86 -11.82 8.26 -0.07
CA VAL A 86 -11.04 7.71 1.04
C VAL A 86 -9.90 6.84 0.50
N ALA A 87 -10.20 5.93 -0.44
CA ALA A 87 -9.22 5.06 -1.06
C ALA A 87 -8.14 5.86 -1.80
N LEU A 88 -8.49 6.94 -2.51
CA LEU A 88 -7.53 7.81 -3.19
C LEU A 88 -6.61 8.51 -2.18
N THR A 89 -7.16 8.98 -1.06
CA THR A 89 -6.38 9.60 0.03
C THR A 89 -5.41 8.60 0.65
N VAL A 90 -5.90 7.41 1.00
CA VAL A 90 -5.09 6.30 1.54
C VAL A 90 -4.01 5.87 0.54
N PHE A 91 -4.35 5.81 -0.74
CA PHE A 91 -3.39 5.50 -1.81
C PHE A 91 -2.26 6.53 -1.86
N SER A 92 -2.58 7.83 -1.93
CA SER A 92 -1.57 8.90 -1.93
C SER A 92 -0.71 8.89 -0.67
N LEU A 93 -1.31 8.72 0.51
CA LEU A 93 -0.58 8.64 1.78
C LEU A 93 0.36 7.43 1.83
N SER A 94 -0.02 6.30 1.24
CA SER A 94 0.81 5.08 1.19
C SER A 94 2.14 5.35 0.48
N PHE A 95 2.13 6.09 -0.63
CA PHE A 95 3.36 6.47 -1.34
C PHE A 95 4.21 7.48 -0.56
N ALA A 96 3.58 8.46 0.09
CA ALA A 96 4.31 9.39 0.95
C ALA A 96 5.01 8.66 2.12
N ILE A 97 4.31 7.70 2.75
CA ILE A 97 4.87 6.90 3.84
C ILE A 97 5.96 5.96 3.33
N MET A 98 5.80 5.35 2.15
CA MET A 98 6.86 4.59 1.50
C MET A 98 8.11 5.45 1.29
N GLY A 99 7.95 6.66 0.75
CA GLY A 99 9.04 7.61 0.53
C GLY A 99 9.78 7.93 1.83
N THR A 100 9.06 8.24 2.92
CA THR A 100 9.70 8.47 4.23
C THR A 100 10.43 7.24 4.76
N GLY A 101 9.90 6.02 4.57
CA GLY A 101 10.56 4.77 4.97
C GLY A 101 11.85 4.48 4.19
N LEU A 102 11.84 4.76 2.89
CA LEU A 102 13.01 4.67 2.03
C LEU A 102 14.06 5.72 2.41
N LEU A 103 13.66 6.97 2.64
CA LEU A 103 14.55 8.04 3.11
C LEU A 103 15.22 7.69 4.44
N ILE A 104 14.48 7.11 5.40
CA ILE A 104 15.06 6.64 6.66
C ILE A 104 16.08 5.55 6.37
N THR A 105 15.70 4.48 5.67
CA THR A 105 16.56 3.30 5.48
C THR A 105 17.82 3.58 4.65
N TRP A 106 17.75 4.44 3.63
CA TRP A 106 18.93 4.89 2.89
C TRP A 106 19.74 5.93 3.65
N GLY A 107 19.06 6.85 4.36
CA GLY A 107 19.71 7.85 5.21
C GLY A 107 20.54 7.23 6.33
N GLN A 108 20.16 6.06 6.87
CA GLN A 108 20.97 5.40 7.92
C GLN A 108 22.38 5.04 7.45
N LYS A 109 22.58 4.79 6.14
CA LYS A 109 23.92 4.45 5.62
C LYS A 109 24.89 5.64 5.71
N ALA A 110 24.36 6.87 5.69
CA ALA A 110 25.15 8.09 5.72
C ALA A 110 25.19 8.75 7.11
N LEU A 111 24.45 8.22 8.09
CA LEU A 111 24.25 8.86 9.40
C LEU A 111 24.80 7.99 10.53
N VAL A 112 25.54 8.62 11.44
CA VAL A 112 26.06 7.99 12.67
C VAL A 112 24.94 7.50 13.58
N SER A 113 23.77 8.17 13.59
CA SER A 113 22.60 7.72 14.33
C SER A 113 21.29 8.29 13.79
N VAL A 114 20.28 7.44 13.62
CA VAL A 114 18.90 7.86 13.30
C VAL A 114 18.09 8.33 14.49
N ASN A 115 18.64 8.28 15.70
CA ASN A 115 17.94 8.63 16.93
C ASN A 115 18.27 10.05 17.43
N LYS A 116 18.97 10.87 16.63
CA LYS A 116 19.29 12.27 16.94
C LYS A 116 18.83 13.19 15.80
N GLY A 117 18.53 14.45 16.12
CA GLY A 117 18.20 15.50 15.16
C GLY A 117 17.01 15.20 14.24
N TYR A 118 17.06 15.76 13.02
CA TYR A 118 16.03 15.60 11.99
C TYR A 118 15.72 14.13 11.60
N PRO A 119 16.70 13.19 11.53
CA PRO A 119 16.42 11.78 11.30
C PRO A 119 15.45 11.14 12.31
N ARG A 120 15.51 11.56 13.59
CA ARG A 120 14.58 11.10 14.63
C ARG A 120 13.16 11.57 14.36
N PHE A 121 13.01 12.81 13.88
CA PHE A 121 11.72 13.37 13.51
C PHE A 121 11.10 12.58 12.34
N ILE A 122 11.84 12.37 11.25
CA ILE A 122 11.34 11.59 10.10
C ILE A 122 10.95 10.17 10.54
N LYS A 123 11.76 9.52 11.37
CA LYS A 123 11.46 8.19 11.91
C LYS A 123 10.15 8.17 12.70
N ARG A 124 9.92 9.13 13.59
CA ARG A 124 8.68 9.22 14.36
C ARG A 124 7.48 9.54 13.48
N PHE A 125 7.65 10.46 12.53
CA PHE A 125 6.63 10.79 11.56
C PHE A 125 6.22 9.57 10.74
N HIS A 126 7.19 8.83 10.19
CA HIS A 126 6.94 7.58 9.46
C HIS A 126 6.17 6.56 10.31
N GLN A 127 6.58 6.36 11.57
CA GLN A 127 5.91 5.42 12.48
C GLN A 127 4.47 5.82 12.76
N PHE A 128 4.23 7.09 13.11
CA PHE A 128 2.90 7.58 13.43
C PHE A 128 1.98 7.54 12.20
N SER A 129 2.45 8.10 11.07
CA SER A 129 1.70 8.11 9.82
C SER A 129 1.42 6.71 9.30
N GLY A 130 2.33 5.75 9.48
CA GLY A 130 2.13 4.35 9.13
C GLY A 130 1.01 3.67 9.92
N VAL A 131 0.92 3.92 11.23
CA VAL A 131 -0.18 3.39 12.05
C VAL A 131 -1.50 4.03 11.65
N THR A 132 -1.53 5.35 11.49
CA THR A 132 -2.74 6.09 11.06
C THR A 132 -3.23 5.60 9.70
N LEU A 133 -2.32 5.37 8.74
CA LEU A 133 -2.66 4.83 7.43
C LEU A 133 -3.35 3.46 7.55
N VAL A 134 -2.78 2.55 8.33
CA VAL A 134 -3.39 1.22 8.52
C VAL A 134 -4.77 1.37 9.13
N LEU A 135 -4.95 2.18 10.17
CA LEU A 135 -6.27 2.38 10.78
C LEU A 135 -7.31 2.97 9.81
N LEU A 136 -6.91 3.88 8.92
CA LEU A 136 -7.79 4.46 7.90
C LEU A 136 -8.11 3.51 6.74
N SER A 137 -7.37 2.40 6.61
CA SER A 137 -7.54 1.43 5.54
C SER A 137 -8.50 0.29 5.87
N TRP A 138 -9.02 0.25 7.10
CA TRP A 138 -10.10 -0.62 7.55
C TRP A 138 -11.44 0.12 7.49
#